data_AF-A0A1I2HZ67-F1
#
_entry.id   AF-A0A1I2HZ67-F1
#
_cell.length_a   1.000
_cell.length_b   1.000
_cell.length_c   1.000
_cell.angle_alpha   90.00
_cell.angle_beta   90.00
_cell.angle_gamma   90.00
#
_symmetry.space_group_name_H-M   'P 1'
#
loop_
_entity.id
_entity.type
_entity.pdbx_description
1 polymer ?
#
loop_
_entity_poly.entity_id
_entity_poly.type
_entity_poly.pdbx_seq_one_letter_code
_entity_poly.pdbx_strand_id
1 'polypeptide(L)'
;MVRDETVRYLEEHVALFAPPLVEGVSATGLHRIARGVLELTTTRGGFTAEQAVVATGPHHTPAIPRMAERLPGPIERIHSFRYRDPDRLPDGAVLVVGTGQSGCQIAEALHLAGRQVHLAVGSAPRVARFYRGRDCVAWLDETGHCARGLDSFDDASAVRMRVNHYATGRDGGREGPARPGAV
;
A
#
# COMPACT_ATOMS: atom_id res chain seq x y z
N MET A 1 9.06 -12.47 1.41
CA MET A 1 9.87 -11.80 2.43
C MET A 1 8.95 -11.32 3.52
N VAL A 2 9.13 -11.78 4.75
CA VAL A 2 8.35 -11.29 5.89
C VAL A 2 8.85 -9.91 6.33
N ARG A 3 8.05 -9.18 7.13
CA ARG A 3 8.37 -7.79 7.53
C ARG A 3 9.80 -7.63 8.02
N ASP A 4 10.25 -8.49 8.92
CA ASP A 4 11.55 -8.35 9.59
C ASP A 4 12.71 -8.68 8.64
N GLU A 5 12.52 -9.59 7.69
CA GLU A 5 13.48 -9.84 6.62
C GLU A 5 13.62 -8.62 5.71
N THR A 6 12.50 -7.95 5.37
CA THR A 6 12.51 -6.73 4.56
C THR A 6 13.22 -5.60 5.28
N VAL A 7 12.96 -5.42 6.59
CA VAL A 7 13.64 -4.41 7.41
C VAL A 7 15.14 -4.68 7.42
N ARG A 8 15.55 -5.92 7.72
CA ARG A 8 16.95 -6.32 7.74
C ARG A 8 17.63 -6.09 6.39
N TYR A 9 16.99 -6.47 5.28
CA TYR A 9 17.51 -6.23 3.95
C TYR A 9 17.79 -4.74 3.68
N LEU A 10 16.88 -3.85 4.10
CA LEU A 10 17.07 -2.40 3.94
C LEU A 10 18.20 -1.87 4.84
N GLU A 11 18.30 -2.35 6.08
CA GLU A 11 19.38 -1.99 7.00
C GLU A 11 20.75 -2.42 6.46
N GLU A 12 20.84 -3.66 5.95
CA GLU A 12 22.04 -4.18 5.29
C GLU A 12 22.41 -3.36 4.05
N HIS A 13 21.41 -2.95 3.26
CA HIS A 13 21.62 -2.13 2.08
C HIS A 13 22.18 -0.73 2.43
N VAL A 14 21.64 -0.10 3.49
CA VAL A 14 22.14 1.19 4.00
C VAL A 14 23.56 1.04 4.52
N ALA A 15 23.87 -0.04 5.26
CA ALA A 15 25.21 -0.31 5.75
C ALA A 15 26.23 -0.54 4.61
N LEU A 16 25.81 -1.20 3.53
CA LEU A 16 26.65 -1.48 2.38
C LEU A 16 26.96 -0.23 1.54
N PHE A 17 25.93 0.59 1.25
CA PHE A 17 26.06 1.73 0.35
C PHE A 17 26.47 3.02 1.08
N ALA A 18 26.24 3.10 2.39
CA ALA A 18 26.46 4.28 3.22
C ALA A 18 25.95 5.58 2.57
N PRO A 19 24.66 5.66 2.16
CA PRO A 19 24.12 6.86 1.56
C PRO A 19 24.19 8.04 2.56
N PRO A 20 24.24 9.29 2.08
CA PRO A 20 24.10 10.47 2.93
C PRO A 20 22.65 10.63 3.43
N LEU A 21 22.16 9.63 4.14
CA LEU A 21 20.79 9.55 4.64
C LEU A 21 20.62 10.48 5.84
N VAL A 22 19.56 11.28 5.81
CA VAL A 22 19.19 12.16 6.91
C VAL A 22 17.77 11.81 7.34
N GLU A 23 17.66 11.19 8.51
CA GLU A 23 16.38 10.74 9.09
C GLU A 23 15.80 11.77 10.07
N GLY A 24 14.52 11.62 10.40
CA GLY A 24 13.81 12.54 11.29
C GLY A 24 13.54 13.92 10.68
N VAL A 25 13.66 14.04 9.35
CA VAL A 25 13.47 15.29 8.61
C VAL A 25 12.31 15.17 7.64
N SER A 26 11.24 15.93 7.90
CA SER A 26 10.15 16.06 6.93
C SER A 26 10.45 17.18 5.95
N ALA A 27 10.39 16.86 4.65
CA ALA A 27 10.26 17.84 3.58
C ALA A 27 8.80 18.33 3.51
N THR A 28 8.60 19.64 3.56
CA THR A 28 7.27 20.28 3.65
C THR A 28 6.94 21.14 2.43
N GLY A 29 7.93 21.50 1.61
CA GLY A 29 7.74 22.27 0.39
C GLY A 29 8.87 22.07 -0.60
N LEU A 30 8.54 22.12 -1.89
CA LEU A 30 9.51 22.07 -2.98
C LEU A 30 9.08 23.09 -4.04
N HIS A 31 9.91 24.10 -4.25
CA HIS A 31 9.60 25.21 -5.15
C HIS A 31 10.74 25.45 -6.12
N ARG A 32 10.41 25.80 -7.37
CA ARG A 32 11.41 26.31 -8.31
C ARG A 32 11.53 27.81 -8.09
N ILE A 33 12.71 28.25 -7.64
CA ILE A 33 12.96 29.67 -7.33
C ILE A 33 13.75 30.38 -8.44
N ALA A 34 14.50 29.63 -9.25
CA ALA A 34 15.19 30.14 -10.42
C ALA A 34 15.39 29.04 -11.47
N ARG A 35 15.90 29.41 -12.65
CA ARG A 35 16.27 28.43 -13.67
C ARG A 35 17.36 27.51 -13.10
N GLY A 36 17.08 26.20 -13.10
CA GLY A 36 18.01 25.20 -12.57
C GLY A 36 18.14 25.17 -11.05
N VAL A 37 17.32 25.92 -10.29
CA VAL A 37 17.40 25.92 -8.81
C VAL A 37 16.04 25.60 -8.22
N LEU A 38 16.01 24.53 -7.42
CA LEU A 38 14.92 24.13 -6.55
C LEU A 38 15.27 24.49 -5.11
N GLU A 39 14.28 24.99 -4.37
CA GLU A 39 14.32 25.20 -2.94
C GLU A 39 13.46 24.13 -2.28
N LEU A 40 14.06 23.40 -1.33
CA LEU A 40 13.41 22.39 -0.51
C LEU A 40 13.27 22.93 0.91
N THR A 41 12.04 23.10 1.36
CA THR A 41 11.74 23.46 2.75
C THR A 41 11.64 22.20 3.58
N THR A 42 12.37 22.15 4.70
CA THR A 42 12.31 21.03 5.63
C THR A 42 12.17 21.50 7.08
N THR A 43 11.83 20.56 7.95
CA THR A 43 11.83 20.73 9.42
C THR A 43 13.21 21.07 10.01
N ARG A 44 14.31 20.92 9.26
CA ARG A 44 15.67 21.30 9.69
C ARG A 44 16.24 22.52 8.96
N GLY A 45 15.44 23.20 8.16
CA GLY A 45 15.85 24.35 7.35
C GLY A 45 15.69 24.13 5.85
N GLY A 46 16.08 25.15 5.08
CA GLY A 46 16.03 25.13 3.62
C GLY A 46 17.26 24.49 3.01
N PHE A 47 17.06 23.78 1.89
CA PHE A 47 18.12 23.25 1.04
C PHE A 47 17.90 23.73 -0.39
N THR A 48 18.97 23.82 -1.18
CA THR A 48 18.87 24.04 -2.61
C THR A 48 19.40 22.84 -3.38
N ALA A 49 18.81 22.56 -4.54
CA ALA A 49 19.24 21.49 -5.43
C ALA A 49 18.91 21.83 -6.88
N GLU A 50 19.67 21.28 -7.84
CA GLU A 50 19.34 21.42 -9.26
C GLU A 50 18.25 20.44 -9.71
N GLN A 51 18.22 19.28 -9.05
CA GLN A 51 17.30 18.19 -9.32
C GLN A 51 16.75 17.63 -8.01
N ALA A 52 15.51 17.14 -8.06
CA ALA A 52 14.87 16.47 -6.94
C ALA A 52 14.14 15.22 -7.43
N VAL A 53 14.28 14.12 -6.70
CA VAL A 53 13.55 12.87 -6.92
C VAL A 53 12.55 12.71 -5.78
N VAL A 54 11.25 12.64 -6.12
CA VAL A 54 10.17 12.50 -5.13
C VAL A 54 9.81 11.03 -4.97
N ALA A 55 10.34 10.40 -3.93
CA ALA A 55 10.14 8.98 -3.62
C ALA A 55 9.22 8.75 -2.40
N THR A 56 8.21 9.60 -2.19
CA THR A 56 7.36 9.57 -0.97
C THR A 56 6.27 8.50 -0.96
N GLY A 57 6.04 7.83 -2.09
CA GLY A 57 5.00 6.82 -2.25
C GLY A 57 3.56 7.39 -2.17
N PRO A 58 2.57 6.76 -2.84
CA PRO A 58 1.20 7.29 -2.90
C PRO A 58 0.33 6.95 -1.67
N HIS A 59 0.79 6.07 -0.77
CA HIS A 59 -0.08 5.43 0.25
C HIS A 59 0.13 5.93 1.69
N HIS A 60 0.75 7.10 1.89
CA HIS A 60 1.06 7.62 3.22
C HIS A 60 -0.13 8.35 3.89
N THR A 61 -1.13 8.79 3.11
CA THR A 61 -2.31 9.50 3.63
C THR A 61 -3.54 8.59 3.61
N PRO A 62 -4.13 8.27 4.78
CA PRO A 62 -5.35 7.48 4.86
C PRO A 62 -6.52 8.10 4.10
N ALA A 63 -7.17 7.33 3.23
CA ALA A 63 -8.40 7.72 2.57
C ALA A 63 -9.60 7.18 3.37
N ILE A 64 -10.23 8.04 4.17
CA ILE A 64 -11.38 7.67 4.99
C ILE A 64 -12.67 8.09 4.25
N PRO A 65 -13.57 7.16 3.90
CA PRO A 65 -14.83 7.50 3.26
C PRO A 65 -15.69 8.39 4.16
N ARG A 66 -16.30 9.45 3.61
CA ARG A 66 -17.14 10.38 4.36
C ARG A 66 -18.31 9.71 5.08
N MET A 67 -18.81 8.59 4.55
CA MET A 67 -19.85 7.79 5.21
C MET A 67 -19.43 7.30 6.61
N ALA A 68 -18.13 7.16 6.89
CA ALA A 68 -17.62 6.73 8.18
C ALA A 68 -17.97 7.73 9.29
N GLU A 69 -18.15 9.02 8.97
CA GLU A 69 -18.60 10.07 9.91
C GLU A 69 -20.00 9.81 10.46
N ARG A 70 -20.83 9.05 9.72
CA ARG A 70 -22.23 8.77 10.06
C ARG A 70 -22.42 7.46 10.84
N LEU A 71 -21.34 6.72 11.10
CA LEU A 71 -21.42 5.49 11.87
C LEU A 71 -21.74 5.79 13.35
N PRO A 72 -22.61 5.00 13.99
CA PRO A 72 -22.92 5.16 15.41
C PRO A 72 -21.67 5.17 16.30
N GLY A 73 -21.65 6.04 17.31
CA GLY A 73 -20.53 6.21 18.25
C GLY A 73 -20.04 4.95 18.97
N PRO A 74 -20.90 3.95 19.29
CA PRO A 74 -20.44 2.70 19.91
C PRO A 74 -19.60 1.78 19.01
N ILE A 75 -19.52 2.06 17.70
CA ILE A 75 -18.73 1.26 16.76
C ILE A 75 -17.29 1.77 16.77
N GLU A 76 -16.36 0.94 17.24
CA GLU A 76 -14.93 1.25 17.12
C GLU A 76 -14.50 1.22 15.65
N ARG A 77 -13.72 2.23 15.24
CA ARG A 77 -13.27 2.42 13.87
C ARG A 77 -11.77 2.59 13.85
N ILE A 78 -11.10 1.75 13.05
CA ILE A 78 -9.67 1.86 12.81
C ILE A 78 -9.39 1.78 11.31
N HIS A 79 -8.57 2.70 10.81
CA HIS A 79 -8.05 2.61 9.45
C HIS A 79 -6.93 1.57 9.38
N SER A 80 -6.78 0.85 8.28
CA SER A 80 -5.74 -0.18 8.09
C SER A 80 -4.32 0.30 8.41
N PHE A 81 -4.03 1.59 8.13
CA PHE A 81 -2.78 2.27 8.50
C PHE A 81 -2.44 2.22 10.00
N ARG A 82 -3.44 2.13 10.87
CA ARG A 82 -3.29 2.07 12.34
C ARG A 82 -3.41 0.65 12.89
N TYR A 83 -3.95 -0.30 12.11
CA TYR A 83 -4.07 -1.69 12.51
C TYR A 83 -2.68 -2.32 12.68
N ARG A 84 -2.52 -3.16 13.71
CA ARG A 84 -1.26 -3.86 14.01
C ARG A 84 -1.46 -5.35 14.21
N ASP A 85 -2.42 -5.73 15.03
CA ASP A 85 -2.70 -7.12 15.36
C ASP A 85 -4.19 -7.29 15.78
N PRO A 86 -4.71 -8.54 15.74
CA PRO A 86 -6.10 -8.84 16.09
C PRO A 86 -6.49 -8.51 17.53
N ASP A 87 -5.55 -8.64 18.46
CA ASP A 87 -5.82 -8.59 19.91
C ASP A 87 -6.07 -7.17 20.41
N ARG A 88 -5.71 -6.16 19.59
CA ARG A 88 -6.02 -4.74 19.86
C ARG A 88 -7.44 -4.34 19.52
N LEU A 89 -8.23 -5.20 18.87
CA LEU A 89 -9.63 -4.90 18.55
C LEU A 89 -10.54 -5.38 19.70
N PRO A 90 -11.53 -4.57 20.14
CA PRO A 90 -12.52 -4.99 21.12
C PRO A 90 -13.19 -6.28 20.71
N ASP A 91 -13.69 -7.04 21.68
CA ASP A 91 -14.42 -8.28 21.42
C ASP A 91 -15.60 -8.08 20.47
N GLY A 92 -15.89 -9.12 19.68
CA GLY A 92 -17.01 -9.16 18.73
C GLY A 92 -16.59 -9.27 17.26
N ALA A 93 -17.60 -9.17 16.39
CA ALA A 93 -17.44 -9.30 14.95
C ALA A 93 -16.80 -8.05 14.33
N VAL A 94 -15.96 -8.25 13.31
CA VAL A 94 -15.23 -7.17 12.64
C VAL A 94 -15.71 -7.02 11.20
N LEU A 95 -16.08 -5.80 10.80
CA LEU A 95 -16.34 -5.46 9.41
C LEU A 95 -15.08 -4.82 8.79
N VAL A 96 -14.49 -5.50 7.82
CA VAL A 96 -13.41 -4.96 6.99
C VAL A 96 -14.00 -4.31 5.75
N VAL A 97 -13.74 -3.02 5.57
CA VAL A 97 -14.25 -2.25 4.42
C VAL A 97 -13.14 -2.09 3.38
N GLY A 98 -13.35 -2.66 2.19
CA GLY A 98 -12.42 -2.58 1.07
C GLY A 98 -11.60 -3.84 0.88
N THR A 99 -11.47 -4.23 -0.39
CA THR A 99 -10.78 -5.47 -0.84
C THR A 99 -9.45 -5.16 -1.52
N GLY A 100 -8.81 -4.06 -1.13
CA GLY A 100 -7.41 -3.84 -1.47
C GLY A 100 -6.51 -4.82 -0.71
N GLN A 101 -5.21 -4.79 -1.02
CA GLN A 101 -4.19 -5.66 -0.41
C GLN A 101 -4.29 -5.71 1.11
N SER A 102 -4.24 -4.56 1.78
CA SER A 102 -4.34 -4.49 3.25
C SER A 102 -5.66 -5.04 3.78
N GLY A 103 -6.79 -4.74 3.13
CA GLY A 103 -8.11 -5.17 3.59
C GLY A 103 -8.22 -6.69 3.62
N CYS A 104 -7.79 -7.36 2.55
CA CYS A 104 -7.84 -8.81 2.50
C CYS A 104 -6.83 -9.49 3.43
N GLN A 105 -5.60 -8.96 3.56
CA GLN A 105 -4.62 -9.49 4.51
C GLN A 105 -5.10 -9.36 5.97
N ILE A 106 -5.74 -8.23 6.31
CA ILE A 106 -6.32 -8.01 7.64
C ILE A 106 -7.50 -8.98 7.86
N ALA A 107 -8.39 -9.11 6.88
CA ALA A 107 -9.52 -10.03 6.97
C ALA A 107 -9.06 -11.49 7.18
N GLU A 108 -8.04 -11.94 6.44
CA GLU A 108 -7.42 -13.26 6.61
C GLU A 108 -6.78 -13.40 8.01
N ALA A 109 -6.00 -12.41 8.45
CA ALA A 109 -5.35 -12.44 9.76
C ALA A 109 -6.37 -12.52 10.92
N LEU A 110 -7.46 -11.75 10.85
CA LEU A 110 -8.53 -11.77 11.84
C LEU A 110 -9.27 -13.11 11.84
N HIS A 111 -9.55 -13.66 10.66
CA HIS A 111 -10.20 -14.96 10.52
C HIS A 111 -9.35 -16.09 11.13
N LEU A 112 -8.04 -16.10 10.83
CA LEU A 112 -7.10 -17.06 11.41
C LEU A 112 -6.94 -16.90 12.93
N ALA A 113 -7.15 -15.70 13.46
CA ALA A 113 -7.21 -15.44 14.90
C ALA A 113 -8.56 -15.82 15.54
N GLY A 114 -9.45 -16.49 14.81
CA GLY A 114 -10.74 -16.97 15.32
C GLY A 114 -11.83 -15.91 15.42
N ARG A 115 -11.62 -14.71 14.86
CA ARG A 115 -12.63 -13.64 14.87
C ARG A 115 -13.71 -13.90 13.83
N GLN A 116 -14.95 -13.49 14.12
CA GLN A 116 -15.99 -13.40 13.10
C GLN A 116 -15.71 -12.17 12.21
N VAL A 117 -15.46 -12.38 10.93
CA VAL A 117 -15.09 -11.33 9.98
C VAL A 117 -16.13 -11.20 8.87
N HIS A 118 -16.59 -9.97 8.65
CA HIS A 118 -17.39 -9.59 7.50
C HIS A 118 -16.54 -8.73 6.56
N LEU A 119 -16.60 -8.99 5.25
CA LEU A 119 -15.82 -8.27 4.24
C LEU A 119 -16.76 -7.51 3.29
N ALA A 120 -16.71 -6.18 3.32
CA ALA A 120 -17.42 -5.35 2.35
C ALA A 120 -16.59 -5.22 1.06
N VAL A 121 -17.08 -5.83 0.00
CA VAL A 121 -16.40 -5.95 -1.29
C VAL A 121 -16.68 -4.75 -2.20
N GLY A 122 -15.63 -4.25 -2.86
CA GLY A 122 -15.73 -3.16 -3.85
C GLY A 122 -15.50 -3.64 -5.28
N SER A 123 -15.27 -2.71 -6.20
CA SER A 123 -14.95 -2.96 -7.61
C SER A 123 -13.50 -3.34 -7.88
N ALA A 124 -12.69 -3.57 -6.84
CA ALA A 124 -11.28 -3.93 -6.98
C ALA A 124 -11.15 -5.23 -7.80
N PRO A 125 -10.31 -5.25 -8.85
CA PRO A 125 -10.17 -6.43 -9.70
C PRO A 125 -9.46 -7.55 -8.94
N ARG A 126 -9.78 -8.80 -9.29
CA ARG A 126 -9.17 -9.99 -8.70
C ARG A 126 -8.23 -10.63 -9.71
N VAL A 127 -7.12 -11.19 -9.25
CA VAL A 127 -6.19 -11.91 -10.11
C VAL A 127 -5.84 -13.25 -9.48
N ALA A 128 -5.68 -14.27 -10.31
CA ALA A 128 -5.07 -15.52 -9.89
C ALA A 128 -3.63 -15.25 -9.45
N ARG A 129 -3.24 -15.66 -8.23
CA ARG A 129 -1.86 -15.44 -7.76
C ARG A 129 -0.87 -16.23 -8.62
N PHE A 130 -1.26 -17.45 -8.99
CA PHE A 130 -0.48 -18.33 -9.83
C PHE A 130 -1.26 -18.73 -11.08
N TYR A 131 -0.61 -18.68 -12.24
CA TYR A 131 -1.13 -19.18 -13.49
C TYR A 131 -0.04 -19.97 -14.22
N ARG A 132 -0.35 -21.22 -14.60
CA ARG A 132 0.59 -22.15 -15.28
C ARG A 132 1.93 -22.28 -14.56
N GLY A 133 1.88 -22.45 -13.24
CA GLY A 133 3.08 -22.65 -12.40
C GLY A 133 3.90 -21.39 -12.12
N ARG A 134 3.40 -20.20 -12.48
CA ARG A 134 4.13 -18.94 -12.33
C ARG A 134 3.30 -17.85 -11.67
N ASP A 135 3.98 -17.01 -10.92
CA ASP A 135 3.38 -15.87 -10.20
C ASP A 135 2.82 -14.83 -11.18
N CYS A 136 1.72 -14.17 -10.81
CA CYS A 136 1.12 -13.12 -11.64
C CYS A 136 2.09 -11.96 -11.92
N VAL A 137 2.99 -11.62 -10.98
CA VAL A 137 4.01 -10.59 -11.20
C VAL A 137 5.04 -11.03 -12.24
N ALA A 138 5.39 -12.32 -12.28
CA ALA A 138 6.28 -12.85 -13.32
C ALA A 138 5.67 -12.71 -14.72
N TRP A 139 4.36 -12.94 -14.85
CA TRP A 139 3.66 -12.69 -16.11
C TRP A 139 3.59 -11.21 -16.49
N LEU A 140 3.39 -10.31 -15.51
CA LEU A 140 3.39 -8.86 -15.75
C LEU A 140 4.78 -8.37 -16.23
N ASP A 141 5.85 -8.92 -15.68
CA ASP A 141 7.21 -8.61 -16.10
C ASP A 141 7.46 -9.07 -17.54
N GLU A 142 7.18 -10.34 -17.85
CA GLU A 142 7.45 -10.92 -19.18
C GLU A 142 6.62 -10.31 -20.31
N THR A 143 5.38 -9.89 -20.01
CA THR A 143 4.52 -9.22 -20.98
C THR A 143 4.88 -7.74 -21.16
N GLY A 144 5.93 -7.25 -20.48
CA GLY A 144 6.39 -5.88 -20.54
C GLY A 144 5.47 -4.89 -19.82
N HIS A 145 4.54 -5.37 -18.98
CA HIS A 145 3.64 -4.49 -18.23
C HIS A 145 4.41 -3.65 -17.21
N CYS A 146 5.41 -4.23 -16.54
CA CYS A 146 6.25 -3.52 -15.58
C CYS A 146 7.20 -2.49 -16.24
N ALA A 147 7.46 -2.62 -17.54
CA ALA A 147 8.31 -1.69 -18.29
C ALA A 147 7.55 -0.46 -18.81
N ARG A 148 6.22 -0.42 -18.69
CA ARG A 148 5.42 0.72 -19.15
C ARG A 148 5.58 1.93 -18.22
N GLY A 149 6.11 3.01 -18.78
CA GLY A 149 6.17 4.31 -18.11
C GLY A 149 4.81 5.00 -18.05
N LEU A 150 4.72 6.06 -17.23
CA LEU A 150 3.52 6.89 -17.08
C LEU A 150 3.11 7.58 -18.39
N ASP A 151 4.07 7.81 -19.28
CA ASP A 151 3.92 8.36 -20.64
C ASP A 151 3.13 7.43 -21.58
N SER A 152 3.01 6.15 -21.25
CA SER A 152 2.21 5.19 -22.03
C SER A 152 0.71 5.22 -21.70
N PHE A 153 0.27 6.12 -20.81
CA PHE A 153 -1.13 6.24 -20.39
C PHE A 153 -1.70 7.62 -20.68
N ASP A 154 -2.91 7.67 -21.25
CA ASP A 154 -3.63 8.92 -21.54
C ASP A 154 -3.92 9.76 -20.28
N ASP A 155 -4.06 9.08 -19.13
CA ASP A 155 -4.23 9.72 -17.82
C ASP A 155 -3.34 9.05 -16.76
N ALA A 156 -2.12 9.57 -16.62
CA ALA A 156 -1.16 9.15 -15.61
C ALA A 156 -1.67 9.34 -14.17
N SER A 157 -2.57 10.31 -13.93
CA SER A 157 -3.13 10.58 -12.61
C SER A 157 -4.13 9.51 -12.19
N ALA A 158 -4.97 9.05 -13.13
CA ALA A 158 -5.88 7.93 -12.92
C ALA A 158 -5.12 6.62 -12.70
N VAL A 159 -4.00 6.40 -13.39
CA VAL A 159 -3.19 5.17 -13.22
C VAL A 159 -2.55 5.11 -11.85
N ARG A 160 -2.07 6.25 -11.31
CA ARG A 160 -1.44 6.32 -9.98
C ARG A 160 -2.36 5.88 -8.84
N MET A 161 -3.68 6.05 -9.02
CA MET A 161 -4.70 5.71 -8.03
C MET A 161 -5.45 4.42 -8.37
N ARG A 162 -5.06 3.70 -9.43
CA ARG A 162 -5.69 2.42 -9.77
C ARG A 162 -5.48 1.43 -8.62
N VAL A 163 -6.57 0.78 -8.24
CA VAL A 163 -6.58 -0.22 -7.19
C VAL A 163 -5.84 -1.45 -7.73
N ASN A 164 -4.78 -1.86 -7.02
CA ASN A 164 -4.06 -3.09 -7.35
C ASN A 164 -4.99 -4.30 -7.32
N HIS A 165 -4.71 -5.26 -8.19
CA HIS A 165 -5.41 -6.53 -8.19
C HIS A 165 -5.24 -7.23 -6.84
N TYR A 166 -6.30 -7.87 -6.38
CA TYR A 166 -6.28 -8.61 -5.13
C TYR A 166 -5.51 -9.94 -5.29
N ALA A 167 -4.52 -10.13 -4.41
CA ALA A 167 -3.76 -11.36 -4.18
C ALA A 167 -3.19 -11.29 -2.75
N THR A 168 -3.21 -12.34 -1.93
CA THR A 168 -2.53 -12.29 -0.62
C THR A 168 -1.02 -12.51 -0.78
N GLY A 169 -0.22 -12.11 0.21
CA GLY A 169 1.24 -12.29 0.20
C GLY A 169 1.78 -13.32 1.21
N ARG A 170 0.94 -13.82 2.12
CA ARG A 170 1.32 -14.78 3.17
C ARG A 170 1.53 -16.18 2.58
N ASP A 171 2.56 -16.89 3.01
CA ASP A 171 2.89 -18.27 2.58
C ASP A 171 2.98 -18.46 1.05
N GLY A 172 3.55 -17.49 0.33
CA GLY A 172 3.61 -17.50 -1.15
C GLY A 172 2.39 -16.89 -1.85
N GLY A 173 1.38 -16.50 -1.07
CA GLY A 173 0.18 -15.83 -1.56
C GLY A 173 -0.88 -16.80 -2.07
N ARG A 174 -2.14 -16.41 -1.89
CA ARG A 174 -3.30 -17.18 -2.32
C ARG A 174 -4.31 -16.26 -2.99
N GLU A 175 -5.16 -16.86 -3.82
CA GLU A 175 -6.41 -16.24 -4.22
C GLU A 175 -7.32 -16.21 -2.99
N GLY A 176 -8.02 -15.10 -2.75
CA GLY A 176 -9.06 -15.11 -1.71
C GLY A 176 -10.34 -15.77 -2.18
N PRO A 177 -11.32 -15.88 -1.28
CA PRO A 177 -12.50 -16.72 -1.49
C PRO A 177 -13.22 -16.33 -2.80
N ALA A 178 -13.38 -17.32 -3.67
CA ALA A 178 -14.19 -17.22 -4.87
C ALA A 178 -15.64 -16.88 -4.47
N ARG A 179 -16.34 -16.09 -5.30
CA ARG A 179 -17.80 -16.03 -5.19
C ARG A 179 -18.34 -17.43 -5.49
N PRO A 180 -19.24 -17.99 -4.68
CA PRO A 180 -20.05 -19.09 -5.17
C PRO A 180 -20.93 -18.54 -6.32
N GLY A 181 -20.72 -19.05 -7.54
CA GLY A 181 -21.65 -18.88 -8.66
C GLY A 181 -21.37 -17.75 -9.65
N ALA A 182 -20.19 -17.69 -10.26
CA ALA A 182 -20.04 -17.04 -11.57
C ALA A 182 -19.49 -18.07 -12.56
N VAL A 183 -20.42 -18.83 -13.14
CA VAL A 183 -20.28 -19.52 -14.43
C VAL A 183 -21.06 -18.67 -15.44
#